data_AF-A0A7C5W701-F1
#
_entry.id   AF-A0A7C5W701-F1
#
_cell.length_a   1.000
_cell.length_b   1.000
_cell.length_c   1.000
_cell.angle_alpha   90.00
_cell.angle_beta   90.00
_cell.angle_gamma   90.00
#
_symmetry.space_group_name_H-M   'P 1'
#
loop_
_entity.id
_entity.type
_entity.pdbx_description
1 polymer ?
#
loop_
_entity_poly.entity_id
_entity_poly.type
_entity_poly.pdbx_seq_one_letter_code
_entity_poly.pdbx_strand_id
1 'polypeptide(L)'
;MNVKLKAHTSLLLSGLIFGVNYWIAKGLMPDPLLPRQIIFIRIFFAAILFWLLSNGIKKEKVQPRHLLLIALSSTLGVAVNQIFFFEGLNLTTPVDAAILHSTSPIMVLIFAALIIRERIRAVNVLGVLIGAAGAILLVVSGKNLEVFRGNMLGNIFIVINISAYAMYLVLIKPMMQQYHPFTV
;
A
#
# COMPACT_ATOMS: atom_id res chain seq x y z
N MET A 1 4.83 11.27 -27.55
CA MET A 1 4.17 11.73 -26.30
C MET A 1 5.19 11.72 -25.18
N ASN A 2 5.46 12.88 -24.58
CA ASN A 2 6.59 13.11 -23.67
C ASN A 2 6.53 12.15 -22.46
N VAL A 3 7.62 11.44 -22.15
CA VAL A 3 7.65 10.40 -21.09
C VAL A 3 7.22 10.98 -19.73
N LYS A 4 7.60 12.23 -19.47
CA LYS A 4 7.17 12.98 -18.28
C LYS A 4 5.65 13.18 -18.24
N LEU A 5 5.02 13.56 -19.35
CA LEU A 5 3.57 13.77 -19.39
C LEU A 5 2.81 12.47 -19.13
N LYS A 6 3.25 11.35 -19.74
CA LYS A 6 2.70 10.01 -19.47
C LYS A 6 2.80 9.63 -17.99
N ALA A 7 3.95 9.89 -17.36
CA ALA A 7 4.15 9.59 -15.94
C ALA A 7 3.21 10.43 -15.05
N HIS A 8 3.09 11.73 -15.30
CA HIS A 8 2.23 12.62 -14.51
C HIS A 8 0.74 12.28 -14.68
N THR A 9 0.28 12.01 -15.90
CA THR A 9 -1.11 11.57 -16.12
C THR A 9 -1.39 10.22 -15.48
N SER A 10 -0.44 9.28 -15.50
CA SER A 10 -0.63 7.97 -14.84
C SER A 10 -0.69 8.10 -13.32
N LEU A 11 0.13 8.98 -12.73
CA LEU A 11 0.09 9.31 -11.31
C LEU A 11 -1.24 9.94 -10.91
N LEU A 12 -1.74 10.88 -11.71
CA LEU A 12 -3.00 11.56 -11.46
C LEU A 12 -4.18 10.59 -11.57
N LEU A 13 -4.18 9.72 -12.59
CA LEU A 13 -5.20 8.69 -12.76
C LEU A 13 -5.19 7.69 -11.59
N SER A 14 -4.00 7.25 -11.18
CA SER A 14 -3.83 6.37 -10.01
C SER A 14 -4.39 7.03 -8.74
N GLY A 15 -4.04 8.29 -8.48
CA GLY A 15 -4.54 9.04 -7.33
C GLY A 15 -6.08 9.16 -7.31
N LEU A 16 -6.69 9.42 -8.46
CA LEU A 16 -8.15 9.44 -8.60
C LEU A 16 -8.78 8.07 -8.35
N ILE A 17 -8.19 7.01 -8.91
CA ILE A 17 -8.66 5.63 -8.71
C ILE A 17 -8.60 5.26 -7.23
N PHE A 18 -7.51 5.60 -6.53
CA PHE A 18 -7.38 5.38 -5.09
C PHE A 18 -8.43 6.19 -4.32
N GLY A 19 -8.58 7.48 -4.59
CA GLY A 19 -9.54 8.34 -3.89
C GLY A 19 -10.99 7.84 -4.03
N VAL A 20 -11.40 7.50 -5.25
CA VAL A 20 -12.72 6.91 -5.53
C VAL A 20 -12.88 5.56 -4.84
N ASN A 21 -11.83 4.74 -4.82
CA ASN A 21 -11.86 3.44 -4.16
C ASN A 21 -12.14 3.54 -2.66
N TYR A 22 -11.49 4.49 -1.95
CA TYR A 22 -11.74 4.72 -0.52
C TYR A 22 -13.18 5.14 -0.25
N TRP A 23 -13.73 6.03 -1.07
CA TRP A 23 -15.10 6.51 -0.93
C TRP A 23 -16.13 5.39 -1.16
N ILE A 24 -15.97 4.61 -2.23
CA ILE A 24 -16.85 3.48 -2.56
C ILE A 24 -16.75 2.38 -1.50
N ALA A 25 -15.53 1.96 -1.14
CA ALA A 25 -15.34 0.87 -0.19
C ALA A 25 -15.96 1.20 1.17
N LYS A 26 -15.84 2.46 1.61
CA LYS A 26 -16.45 2.91 2.85
C LYS A 26 -17.97 3.08 2.76
N GLY A 27 -18.49 3.50 1.60
CA GLY A 27 -19.94 3.59 1.36
C GLY A 27 -20.64 2.23 1.30
N LEU A 28 -19.90 1.14 1.07
CA LEU A 28 -20.43 -0.22 1.02
C LEU A 28 -20.30 -1.00 2.35
N MET A 29 -19.62 -0.44 3.35
CA MET A 29 -19.37 -1.08 4.66
C MET A 29 -20.10 -0.35 5.80
N PRO A 30 -20.63 -1.07 6.81
CA PRO A 30 -20.70 -2.53 6.93
C PRO A 30 -21.93 -3.14 6.24
N ASP A 31 -22.96 -2.35 5.94
CA ASP A 31 -24.13 -2.73 5.17
C ASP A 31 -24.11 -1.98 3.84
N PRO A 32 -24.11 -2.65 2.67
CA PRO A 32 -24.51 -4.04 2.40
C PRO A 32 -23.40 -5.10 2.34
N LEU A 33 -22.11 -4.76 2.47
CA LEU A 33 -21.00 -5.72 2.35
C LEU A 33 -20.02 -5.63 3.51
N LEU A 34 -19.70 -6.79 4.11
CA LEU A 34 -18.67 -6.90 5.13
C LEU A 34 -17.28 -6.63 4.52
N PRO A 35 -16.32 -6.08 5.29
CA PRO A 35 -14.97 -5.81 4.81
C PRO A 35 -14.29 -7.01 4.16
N ARG A 36 -14.50 -8.19 4.74
CA ARG A 36 -13.93 -9.45 4.26
C ARG A 36 -14.48 -9.89 2.89
N GLN A 37 -15.76 -9.59 2.61
CA GLN A 37 -16.39 -9.90 1.31
C GLN A 37 -15.84 -8.99 0.21
N ILE A 38 -15.63 -7.70 0.50
CA ILE A 38 -15.03 -6.76 -0.45
C ILE A 38 -13.61 -7.19 -0.80
N ILE A 39 -12.80 -7.60 0.20
CA ILE A 39 -11.45 -8.13 -0.04
C ILE A 39 -11.49 -9.37 -0.92
N PHE A 40 -12.39 -10.31 -0.63
CA PHE A 40 -12.52 -11.55 -1.38
C PHE A 40 -12.86 -11.30 -2.85
N ILE A 41 -13.87 -10.47 -3.13
CA ILE A 41 -14.25 -10.09 -4.49
C ILE A 41 -13.07 -9.44 -5.21
N ARG A 42 -12.35 -8.53 -4.55
CA ARG A 42 -11.19 -7.83 -5.13
C ARG A 42 -10.09 -8.79 -5.55
N ILE A 43 -9.71 -9.73 -4.67
CA ILE A 43 -8.64 -10.70 -4.92
C ILE A 43 -9.09 -11.71 -5.99
N PHE A 44 -10.34 -12.18 -5.93
CA PHE A 44 -10.89 -13.15 -6.87
C PHE A 44 -10.94 -12.60 -8.30
N PHE A 45 -11.52 -11.40 -8.49
CA PHE A 45 -11.56 -10.77 -9.81
C PHE A 45 -10.17 -10.38 -10.31
N ALA A 46 -9.28 -9.91 -9.44
CA ALA A 46 -7.89 -9.65 -9.82
C ALA A 46 -7.21 -10.92 -10.33
N ALA A 47 -7.36 -12.05 -9.62
CA ALA A 47 -6.79 -13.32 -10.03
C ALA A 47 -7.31 -13.79 -11.41
N ILE A 48 -8.63 -13.68 -11.66
CA ILE A 48 -9.21 -14.03 -12.97
C ILE A 48 -8.67 -13.10 -14.06
N LEU A 49 -8.63 -11.80 -13.82
CA LEU A 49 -8.17 -10.83 -14.80
C LEU A 49 -6.70 -11.07 -15.18
N PHE A 50 -5.83 -11.27 -14.17
CA PHE A 50 -4.42 -11.58 -14.39
C PHE A 50 -4.22 -12.93 -15.07
N TRP A 51 -5.06 -13.93 -14.77
CA TRP A 51 -5.03 -15.22 -15.45
C TRP A 51 -5.41 -15.09 -16.94
N LEU A 52 -6.44 -14.32 -17.27
CA LEU A 52 -6.85 -14.06 -18.65
C LEU A 52 -5.78 -13.27 -19.43
N LEU A 53 -5.19 -12.25 -18.81
CA LEU A 53 -4.12 -11.43 -19.41
C LEU A 53 -2.81 -12.22 -19.55
N SER A 54 -2.55 -13.17 -18.66
CA SER A 54 -1.36 -14.05 -18.70
C SER A 54 -1.30 -14.92 -19.96
N ASN A 55 -2.44 -15.27 -20.56
CA ASN A 55 -2.51 -16.14 -21.74
C ASN A 55 -1.86 -15.54 -23.00
N GLY A 56 -1.56 -14.23 -23.03
CA GLY A 56 -0.92 -13.54 -24.16
C GLY A 56 0.54 -13.14 -23.95
N ILE A 57 1.12 -13.40 -22.77
CA ILE A 57 2.41 -12.85 -22.37
C ILE A 57 3.49 -13.94 -22.42
N LYS A 58 4.63 -13.63 -23.05
CA LYS A 58 5.78 -14.53 -23.07
C LYS A 58 6.23 -14.81 -21.63
N LYS A 59 6.12 -16.08 -21.21
CA LYS A 59 6.55 -16.55 -19.88
C LYS A 59 8.06 -16.34 -19.74
N GLU A 60 8.47 -15.37 -18.93
CA GLU A 60 9.87 -15.21 -18.55
C GLU A 60 10.25 -16.34 -17.59
N LYS A 61 11.44 -16.93 -17.78
CA LYS A 61 11.97 -17.93 -16.86
C LYS A 61 12.46 -17.24 -15.60
N VAL A 62 11.61 -17.23 -14.57
CA VAL A 62 11.96 -16.75 -13.23
C VAL A 62 12.85 -17.79 -12.54
N GLN A 63 13.93 -17.34 -11.92
CA GLN A 63 14.78 -18.22 -11.13
C GLN A 63 14.03 -18.73 -9.88
N PRO A 64 14.20 -19.98 -9.45
CA PRO A 64 13.47 -20.53 -8.31
C PRO A 64 13.71 -19.78 -6.99
N ARG A 65 14.89 -19.15 -6.82
CA ARG A 65 15.19 -18.27 -5.68
C ARG A 65 14.33 -16.99 -5.69
N HIS A 66 13.96 -16.52 -6.87
CA HIS A 66 13.16 -15.31 -7.07
C HIS A 66 11.67 -15.59 -6.90
N LEU A 67 11.20 -16.83 -7.14
CA LEU A 67 9.82 -17.25 -6.86
C LEU A 67 9.45 -17.14 -5.38
N LEU A 68 10.36 -17.50 -4.46
CA LEU A 68 10.12 -17.36 -3.01
C LEU A 68 9.98 -15.88 -2.62
N LEU A 69 10.82 -15.01 -3.19
CA LEU A 69 10.77 -13.57 -2.97
C LEU A 69 9.50 -12.94 -3.53
N ILE A 70 9.05 -13.37 -4.71
CA ILE A 70 7.77 -12.95 -5.30
C ILE A 70 6.62 -13.41 -4.42
N ALA A 71 6.57 -14.69 -4.04
CA ALA A 71 5.52 -15.23 -3.18
C ALA A 71 5.45 -14.51 -1.82
N LEU A 72 6.60 -14.21 -1.22
CA LEU A 72 6.69 -13.44 0.03
C LEU A 72 6.20 -12.00 -0.19
N SER A 73 6.60 -11.37 -1.30
CA SER A 73 6.18 -10.02 -1.66
C SER A 73 4.67 -9.94 -1.90
N SER A 74 4.08 -10.88 -2.64
CA SER A 74 2.62 -10.95 -2.86
C SER A 74 1.87 -11.21 -1.55
N THR A 75 2.41 -12.07 -0.67
CA THR A 75 1.80 -12.34 0.64
C THR A 75 1.80 -11.09 1.52
N LEU A 76 2.93 -10.38 1.61
CA LEU A 76 3.06 -9.16 2.39
C LEU A 76 2.24 -8.00 1.78
N GLY A 77 2.32 -7.82 0.48
CA GLY A 77 1.73 -6.70 -0.26
C GLY A 77 0.23 -6.82 -0.50
N VAL A 78 -0.31 -8.03 -0.59
CA VAL A 78 -1.73 -8.26 -0.87
C VAL A 78 -2.45 -8.85 0.33
N ALA A 79 -2.02 -10.02 0.82
CA ALA A 79 -2.76 -10.72 1.87
C ALA A 79 -2.65 -10.01 3.23
N VAL A 80 -1.43 -9.83 3.74
CA VAL A 80 -1.19 -9.15 5.01
C VAL A 80 -1.65 -7.70 4.92
N ASN A 81 -1.30 -7.00 3.85
CA ASN A 81 -1.75 -5.63 3.65
C ASN A 81 -3.29 -5.51 3.72
N GLN A 82 -4.03 -6.19 2.84
CA GLN A 82 -5.48 -6.01 2.78
C GLN A 82 -6.19 -6.47 4.06
N ILE A 83 -5.79 -7.62 4.64
CA ILE A 83 -6.43 -8.14 5.84
C ILE A 83 -6.28 -7.15 6.99
N PHE A 84 -5.04 -6.75 7.30
CA PHE A 84 -4.79 -5.84 8.42
C PHE A 84 -5.28 -4.41 8.17
N PHE A 85 -5.34 -3.98 6.91
CA PHE A 85 -5.93 -2.69 6.55
C PHE A 85 -7.42 -2.65 6.90
N PHE A 86 -8.18 -3.62 6.40
CA PHE A 86 -9.63 -3.62 6.58
C PHE A 86 -10.05 -4.00 8.00
N GLU A 87 -9.37 -4.95 8.66
CA GLU A 87 -9.61 -5.25 10.07
C GLU A 87 -9.20 -4.07 10.97
N GLY A 88 -8.08 -3.40 10.66
CA GLY A 88 -7.65 -2.21 11.36
C GLY A 88 -8.64 -1.06 11.21
N LEU A 89 -9.09 -0.80 9.97
CA LEU A 89 -10.06 0.25 9.65
C LEU A 89 -11.45 -0.02 10.24
N ASN A 90 -11.82 -1.28 10.43
CA ASN A 90 -13.08 -1.67 11.08
C ASN A 90 -13.05 -1.40 12.60
N LEU A 91 -11.87 -1.44 13.21
CA LEU A 91 -11.68 -1.26 14.65
C LEU A 91 -11.26 0.16 15.04
N THR A 92 -10.61 0.89 14.14
CA THR A 92 -10.13 2.25 14.37
C THR A 92 -10.94 3.30 13.60
N THR A 93 -10.71 4.58 13.90
CA THR A 93 -11.33 5.63 13.11
C THR A 93 -10.59 5.83 11.79
N PRO A 94 -11.29 6.14 10.70
CA PRO A 94 -10.66 6.48 9.42
C PRO A 94 -9.72 7.68 9.50
N VAL A 95 -9.93 8.56 10.49
CA VAL A 95 -9.02 9.66 10.80
C VAL A 95 -7.71 9.06 11.33
N ASP A 96 -7.75 8.29 12.42
CA ASP A 96 -6.57 7.64 13.03
C ASP A 96 -5.79 6.77 12.02
N ALA A 97 -6.50 6.00 11.19
CA ALA A 97 -5.90 5.20 10.13
C ALA A 97 -5.15 6.06 9.09
N ALA A 98 -5.69 7.21 8.69
CA ALA A 98 -5.03 8.12 7.77
C ALA A 98 -3.77 8.75 8.38
N ILE A 99 -3.80 9.06 9.69
CA ILE A 99 -2.62 9.52 10.43
C ILE A 99 -1.52 8.48 10.37
N LEU A 100 -1.85 7.24 10.74
CA LEU A 100 -0.88 6.16 10.71
C LEU A 100 -0.35 5.95 9.29
N HIS A 101 -1.20 5.94 8.27
CA HIS A 101 -0.78 5.77 6.87
C HIS A 101 0.18 6.85 6.37
N SER A 102 0.08 8.07 6.90
CA SER A 102 1.04 9.12 6.55
C SER A 102 2.47 8.85 7.02
N THR A 103 2.65 7.93 7.98
CA THR A 103 3.96 7.45 8.42
C THR A 103 4.53 6.36 7.51
N SER A 104 3.80 5.92 6.50
CA SER A 104 4.28 4.94 5.51
C SER A 104 5.62 5.29 4.85
N PRO A 105 5.93 6.57 4.50
CA PRO A 105 7.23 6.91 3.94
C PRO A 105 8.39 6.65 4.91
N ILE A 106 8.16 6.82 6.22
CA ILE A 106 9.15 6.50 7.27
C ILE A 106 9.46 5.01 7.24
N MET A 107 8.42 4.16 7.23
CA MET A 107 8.58 2.71 7.20
C MET A 107 9.29 2.23 5.94
N VAL A 108 8.94 2.80 4.78
CA VAL A 108 9.63 2.49 3.51
C VAL A 108 11.11 2.86 3.59
N LEU A 109 11.44 4.03 4.14
CA LEU A 109 12.82 4.48 4.29
C LEU A 109 13.64 3.55 5.21
N ILE A 110 13.06 3.15 6.35
CA ILE A 110 13.68 2.22 7.30
C ILE A 110 13.98 0.88 6.61
N PHE A 111 12.98 0.29 5.95
CA PHE A 111 13.17 -0.99 5.28
C PHE A 111 14.13 -0.89 4.08
N ALA A 112 14.09 0.21 3.32
CA ALA A 112 15.04 0.44 2.22
C ALA A 112 16.49 0.48 2.71
N ALA A 113 16.74 1.12 3.85
CA ALA A 113 18.05 1.18 4.47
C ALA A 113 18.49 -0.18 5.04
N LEU A 114 17.57 -0.96 5.63
CA LEU A 114 17.89 -2.26 6.22
C LEU A 114 18.11 -3.36 5.16
N ILE A 115 17.21 -3.45 4.17
CA ILE A 115 17.17 -4.55 3.20
C ILE A 115 18.08 -4.27 2.01
N ILE A 116 17.95 -3.09 1.38
CA ILE A 116 18.72 -2.74 0.16
C ILE A 116 20.05 -2.08 0.52
N ARG A 117 20.24 -1.66 1.79
CA ARG A 117 21.42 -0.90 2.25
C ARG A 117 21.65 0.39 1.46
N GLU A 118 20.58 1.02 0.99
CA GLU A 118 20.66 2.33 0.35
C GLU A 118 21.13 3.38 1.36
N ARG A 119 22.10 4.22 0.97
CA ARG A 119 22.55 5.34 1.80
C ARG A 119 21.41 6.36 1.92
N ILE A 120 20.84 6.48 3.10
CA ILE A 120 19.83 7.49 3.41
C ILE A 120 20.46 8.88 3.23
N ARG A 121 20.06 9.59 2.16
CA ARG A 121 20.49 10.98 1.94
C ARG A 121 19.68 11.91 2.85
N ALA A 122 20.29 13.02 3.29
CA ALA A 122 19.63 14.03 4.12
C ALA A 122 18.32 14.56 3.48
N VAL A 123 18.26 14.62 2.16
CA VAL A 123 17.05 15.00 1.39
C VAL A 123 15.88 14.04 1.65
N ASN A 124 16.15 12.74 1.78
CA ASN A 124 15.10 11.74 2.05
C ASN A 124 14.55 11.90 3.47
N VAL A 125 15.43 12.22 4.44
CA VAL A 125 15.04 12.50 5.83
C VAL A 125 14.19 13.76 5.90
N LEU A 126 14.58 14.83 5.20
CA LEU A 126 13.80 16.06 5.12
C LEU A 126 12.42 15.83 4.48
N GLY A 127 12.34 15.07 3.39
CA GLY A 127 11.07 14.71 2.77
C GLY A 127 10.14 13.92 3.70
N VAL A 128 10.71 13.01 4.49
CA VAL A 128 9.99 12.27 5.54
C VAL A 128 9.47 13.20 6.63
N LEU A 129 10.30 14.12 7.13
CA LEU A 129 9.91 15.08 8.16
C LEU A 129 8.81 16.03 7.68
N ILE A 130 8.90 16.51 6.43
CA ILE A 130 7.87 17.36 5.81
C ILE A 130 6.56 16.58 5.64
N GLY A 131 6.62 15.31 5.20
CA GLY A 131 5.45 14.44 5.09
C GLY A 131 4.77 14.18 6.44
N ALA A 132 5.57 13.89 7.48
CA ALA A 132 5.09 13.73 8.85
C ALA A 132 4.45 15.03 9.39
N ALA A 133 5.07 16.18 9.15
CA ALA A 133 4.52 17.47 9.55
C ALA A 133 3.20 17.78 8.84
N GLY A 134 3.10 17.53 7.53
CA GLY A 134 1.87 17.72 6.75
C GLY A 134 0.72 16.83 7.24
N ALA A 135 1.04 15.60 7.64
CA ALA A 135 0.06 14.71 8.23
C ALA A 135 -0.42 15.15 9.60
N ILE A 136 0.49 15.53 10.49
CA ILE A 136 0.14 16.09 11.81
C ILE A 136 -0.74 17.34 11.64
N LEU A 137 -0.43 18.19 10.67
CA LEU A 137 -1.20 19.41 10.40
C LEU A 137 -2.63 19.10 9.90
N LEU A 138 -2.80 18.10 9.04
CA LEU A 138 -4.13 17.63 8.62
C LEU A 138 -4.96 17.08 9.79
N VAL A 139 -4.30 16.40 10.74
CA VAL A 139 -4.94 15.86 11.94
C VAL A 139 -5.40 16.96 12.87
N VAL A 140 -4.51 17.90 13.18
CA VAL A 140 -4.77 19.03 14.08
C VAL A 140 -5.83 19.97 13.49
N SER A 141 -5.93 20.06 12.15
CA SER A 141 -6.97 20.82 11.45
C SER A 141 -8.34 20.14 11.47
N GLY A 142 -8.42 18.87 11.86
CA GLY A 142 -9.69 18.17 12.08
C GLY A 142 -10.39 18.75 13.31
N LYS A 143 -11.66 19.16 13.16
CA LYS A 143 -12.48 19.81 14.22
C LYS A 143 -12.66 18.98 15.52
N ASN A 144 -12.21 17.74 15.57
CA ASN A 144 -12.22 16.87 16.74
C ASN A 144 -10.78 16.52 17.11
N LEU A 145 -10.16 17.30 18.00
CA LEU A 145 -8.79 17.12 18.52
C LEU A 145 -8.61 15.88 19.43
N GLU A 146 -9.51 14.90 19.36
CA GLU A 146 -9.38 13.64 20.06
C GLU A 146 -8.71 12.62 19.14
N VAL A 147 -7.39 12.76 19.01
CA VAL A 147 -6.50 11.81 18.34
C VAL A 147 -6.48 10.52 19.18
N PHE A 148 -6.55 9.35 18.55
CA PHE A 148 -6.65 8.02 19.22
C PHE A 148 -8.00 7.70 19.88
N ARG A 149 -9.13 8.11 19.28
CA ARG A 149 -10.45 7.54 19.64
C ARG A 149 -10.62 6.09 19.20
N GLY A 150 -9.89 5.67 18.15
CA GLY A 150 -9.96 4.32 17.62
C GLY A 150 -9.39 3.27 18.57
N ASN A 151 -9.91 2.04 18.47
CA ASN A 151 -9.45 0.93 19.30
C ASN A 151 -7.94 0.71 19.09
N MET A 152 -7.17 0.59 20.18
CA MET A 152 -5.72 0.37 20.16
C MET A 152 -5.33 -0.86 19.32
N LEU A 153 -6.15 -1.92 19.34
CA LEU A 153 -5.97 -3.09 18.47
C LEU A 153 -6.07 -2.73 16.98
N GLY A 154 -7.02 -1.87 16.60
CA GLY A 154 -7.17 -1.39 15.22
C GLY A 154 -5.95 -0.58 14.77
N ASN A 155 -5.43 0.28 15.65
CA ASN A 155 -4.22 1.04 15.37
C ASN A 155 -3.00 0.13 15.16
N ILE A 156 -2.85 -0.92 15.98
CA ILE A 156 -1.78 -1.92 15.80
C ILE A 156 -1.92 -2.64 14.46
N PHE A 157 -3.13 -3.01 14.05
CA PHE A 157 -3.37 -3.62 12.74
C PHE A 157 -3.00 -2.69 11.59
N ILE A 158 -3.33 -1.39 11.68
CA ILE A 158 -2.90 -0.42 10.67
C ILE A 158 -1.37 -0.29 10.65
N VAL A 159 -0.68 -0.30 11.79
CA VAL A 159 0.80 -0.29 11.82
C VAL A 159 1.37 -1.54 11.14
N ILE A 160 0.85 -2.73 11.44
CA ILE A 160 1.26 -3.98 10.78
C ILE A 160 1.03 -3.90 9.27
N ASN A 161 -0.11 -3.36 8.84
CA ASN A 161 -0.42 -3.11 7.43
C ASN A 161 0.66 -2.24 6.76
N ILE A 162 0.98 -1.10 7.37
CA ILE A 162 1.93 -0.14 6.80
C ILE A 162 3.33 -0.73 6.74
N SER A 163 3.74 -1.46 7.78
CA SER A 163 5.02 -2.17 7.80
C SER A 163 5.09 -3.23 6.71
N ALA A 164 4.04 -4.04 6.53
CA ALA A 164 3.96 -5.05 5.47
C ALA A 164 3.98 -4.41 4.07
N TYR A 165 3.28 -3.29 3.88
CA TYR A 165 3.30 -2.54 2.62
C TYR A 165 4.69 -2.01 2.28
N ALA A 166 5.35 -1.42 3.28
CA ALA A 166 6.68 -0.85 3.11
C ALA A 166 7.71 -1.93 2.80
N MET A 167 7.64 -3.08 3.48
CA MET A 167 8.48 -4.23 3.20
C MET A 167 8.25 -4.77 1.79
N TYR A 168 7.00 -4.89 1.35
CA TYR A 168 6.64 -5.26 -0.03
C TYR A 168 7.27 -4.31 -1.06
N LEU A 169 7.09 -3.00 -0.91
CA LEU A 169 7.63 -2.00 -1.84
C LEU A 169 9.15 -2.08 -1.98
N VAL A 170 9.84 -2.36 -0.88
CA VAL A 170 11.30 -2.49 -0.84
C VAL A 170 11.75 -3.81 -1.48
N LEU A 171 11.08 -4.93 -1.18
CA LEU A 171 11.42 -6.25 -1.71
C LEU A 171 11.17 -6.38 -3.22
N ILE A 172 10.11 -5.76 -3.73
CA ILE A 172 9.76 -5.87 -5.15
C ILE A 172 10.59 -4.95 -6.06
N LYS A 173 11.20 -3.88 -5.50
CA LYS A 173 11.98 -2.89 -6.25
C LYS A 173 13.13 -3.49 -7.08
N PRO A 174 14.01 -4.36 -6.55
CA PRO A 174 15.05 -5.00 -7.36
C PRO A 174 14.49 -5.95 -8.43
N MET A 175 13.33 -6.55 -8.18
CA MET A 175 12.71 -7.50 -9.10
C MET A 175 12.07 -6.79 -10.29
N MET A 176 11.42 -5.64 -10.07
CA MET A 176 10.89 -4.79 -11.15
C MET A 176 11.98 -4.21 -12.06
N GLN A 177 13.24 -4.18 -11.61
CA GLN A 177 14.38 -3.78 -12.44
C GLN A 177 14.93 -4.94 -13.29
N GLN A 178 14.68 -6.19 -12.89
CA GLN A 178 15.20 -7.39 -13.55
C GLN A 178 14.18 -8.09 -14.45
N TYR A 179 12.88 -7.97 -14.15
CA TYR A 179 11.80 -8.67 -14.85
C TYR A 179 10.73 -7.71 -15.34
N HIS A 180 9.99 -8.13 -16.36
CA HIS A 180 8.86 -7.36 -16.82
C HIS A 180 7.78 -7.27 -15.72
N PRO A 181 7.09 -6.12 -15.51
CA PRO A 181 6.06 -5.96 -14.47
C PRO A 181 4.85 -6.91 -14.56
N PHE A 182 4.73 -7.68 -15.64
CA PHE A 182 3.72 -8.72 -15.78
C PHE A 182 4.17 -10.08 -15.21
N THR A 183 5.45 -10.23 -14.92
CA THR A 183 6.08 -11.45 -14.41
C THR A 183 6.16 -11.47 -12.87
N VAL A 184 6.16 -10.30 -12.21
CA VAL A 184 6.41 -10.09 -10.78
C VAL A 184 5.17 -9.58 -10.07
#